data_AF-A0A182UYY6-F1
#
_entry.id   AF-A0A182UYY6-F1
#
_cell.length_a   1.000
_cell.length_b   1.000
_cell.length_c   1.000
_cell.angle_alpha   90.00
_cell.angle_beta   90.00
_cell.angle_gamma   90.00
#
_symmetry.space_group_name_H-M   'P 1'
#
loop_
_entity.id
_entity.type
_entity.pdbx_description
1 polymer ?
#
loop_
_entity_poly.entity_id
_entity_poly.type
_entity_poly.pdbx_seq_one_letter_code
_entity_poly.pdbx_strand_id
1 'polypeptide(L)'
;MKGLLLLAALLSVAILATVADRADTINLFNQLKRVKKGRMLGSDEDFVSLVQSQLLLAEEEYVRSSINGESSILQELSTAEAQASGPNCVDFIRQKTALMLNLAGVSYASCLSRVDDAFFEKLYDVTNGVVSREQYDQANMLNAFRGENIFVDMERIRGKLQERMRATFKLPTLTAESLQEIRSELGEVKEQFSECMKVARATLDTSLEGTSKQYKHVCAKKLE
;
A
#
# COMPACT_ATOMS: atom_id res chain seq x y z
N MET A 1 33.06 -17.95 16.38
CA MET A 1 32.95 -17.80 14.91
C MET A 1 31.68 -18.39 14.30
N LYS A 2 31.16 -19.55 14.76
CA LYS A 2 29.89 -20.13 14.23
C LYS A 2 28.62 -19.29 14.50
N GLY A 3 28.55 -18.55 15.60
CA GLY A 3 27.39 -17.70 15.93
C GLY A 3 27.23 -16.45 15.05
N LEU A 4 28.34 -15.90 14.53
CA LEU A 4 28.30 -14.71 13.66
C LEU A 4 27.80 -15.04 12.24
N LEU A 5 28.09 -16.26 11.76
CA LEU A 5 27.64 -16.77 10.47
C LEU A 5 26.13 -17.07 10.45
N LEU A 6 25.56 -17.51 11.58
CA LEU A 6 24.12 -17.74 11.72
C LEU A 6 23.31 -16.42 11.73
N LEU A 7 23.82 -15.37 12.38
CA LEU A 7 23.20 -14.04 12.37
C LEU A 7 23.26 -13.40 10.97
N ALA A 8 24.39 -13.49 10.27
CA ALA A 8 24.52 -12.99 8.90
C ALA A 8 23.60 -13.73 7.91
N ALA A 9 23.43 -15.05 8.07
CA ALA A 9 22.51 -15.85 7.26
C ALA A 9 21.03 -15.53 7.54
N LEU A 10 20.64 -15.31 8.80
CA LEU A 10 19.27 -14.91 9.15
C LEU A 10 18.93 -13.51 8.62
N LEU A 11 19.89 -12.58 8.67
CA LEU A 11 19.74 -11.23 8.09
C LEU A 11 19.59 -11.27 6.57
N SER A 12 20.37 -12.09 5.86
CA SER A 12 20.28 -12.21 4.41
C SER A 12 19.00 -12.93 3.93
N VAL A 13 18.48 -13.89 4.71
CA VAL A 13 17.17 -14.52 4.43
C VAL A 13 16.01 -13.53 4.62
N ALA A 14 16.05 -12.69 5.66
CA ALA A 14 15.04 -11.65 5.84
C ALA A 14 15.06 -10.60 4.72
N ILE A 15 16.25 -10.26 4.18
CA ILE A 15 16.41 -9.29 3.08
C ILE A 15 15.87 -9.84 1.75
N LEU A 16 16.13 -11.11 1.42
CA LEU A 16 15.60 -11.74 0.20
C LEU A 16 14.07 -11.84 0.19
N ALA A 17 13.46 -12.05 1.36
CA ALA A 17 12.00 -12.00 1.50
C ALA A 17 11.44 -10.61 1.16
N THR A 18 12.03 -9.53 1.71
CA THR A 18 11.50 -8.17 1.49
C THR A 18 11.48 -7.71 0.03
N VAL A 19 12.49 -8.06 -0.77
CA VAL A 19 12.57 -7.67 -2.19
C VAL A 19 11.59 -8.47 -3.05
N ALA A 20 11.42 -9.76 -2.76
CA ALA A 20 10.39 -10.60 -3.40
C ALA A 20 8.98 -10.04 -3.12
N ASP A 21 8.72 -9.64 -1.88
CA ASP A 21 7.45 -9.04 -1.48
C ASP A 21 7.14 -7.74 -2.24
N ARG A 22 8.15 -6.94 -2.63
CA ARG A 22 7.95 -5.71 -3.44
C ARG A 22 7.49 -6.03 -4.85
N ALA A 23 8.07 -7.05 -5.48
CA ALA A 23 7.67 -7.49 -6.81
C ALA A 23 6.23 -8.03 -6.82
N ASP A 24 5.88 -8.79 -5.77
CA ASP A 24 4.52 -9.29 -5.57
C ASP A 24 3.51 -8.17 -5.33
N THR A 25 3.91 -7.12 -4.60
CA THR A 25 3.13 -5.89 -4.44
C THR A 25 2.78 -5.28 -5.79
N ILE A 26 3.79 -5.03 -6.64
CA ILE A 26 3.58 -4.45 -7.98
C ILE A 26 2.70 -5.36 -8.85
N ASN A 27 2.91 -6.68 -8.78
CA ASN A 27 2.14 -7.65 -9.54
C ASN A 27 0.65 -7.64 -9.15
N LEU A 28 0.34 -7.55 -7.85
CA LEU A 28 -1.05 -7.44 -7.38
C LEU A 28 -1.75 -6.21 -7.96
N PHE A 29 -1.14 -5.02 -7.86
CA PHE A 29 -1.73 -3.79 -8.41
C PHE A 29 -1.94 -3.91 -9.93
N ASN A 30 -1.01 -4.53 -10.64
CA ASN A 30 -1.17 -4.83 -12.07
C ASN A 30 -2.33 -5.80 -12.35
N GLN A 31 -2.53 -6.81 -11.51
CA GLN A 31 -3.65 -7.75 -11.62
C GLN A 31 -4.98 -7.06 -11.36
N LEU A 32 -5.09 -6.26 -10.29
CA LEU A 32 -6.28 -5.48 -9.97
C LEU A 32 -6.69 -4.56 -11.12
N LYS A 33 -5.72 -3.91 -11.77
CA LYS A 33 -5.92 -3.08 -12.96
C LYS A 33 -6.45 -3.86 -14.16
N ARG A 34 -5.97 -5.10 -14.38
CA ARG A 34 -6.46 -5.98 -15.46
C ARG A 34 -7.88 -6.47 -15.19
N VAL A 35 -8.19 -6.84 -13.94
CA VAL A 35 -9.54 -7.26 -13.54
C VAL A 35 -10.57 -6.14 -13.79
N LYS A 36 -10.23 -4.89 -13.46
CA LYS A 36 -11.06 -3.72 -13.80
C LYS A 36 -11.34 -3.62 -15.30
N LYS A 37 -10.30 -3.74 -16.14
CA LYS A 37 -10.44 -3.65 -17.60
C LYS A 37 -11.32 -4.77 -18.18
N GLY A 38 -11.32 -5.95 -17.55
CA GLY A 38 -12.20 -7.06 -17.91
C GLY A 38 -13.64 -6.90 -17.43
N ARG A 39 -13.87 -6.32 -16.24
CA ARG A 39 -15.22 -6.05 -15.70
C ARG A 39 -15.96 -4.91 -16.41
N MET A 40 -15.27 -3.88 -16.90
CA MET A 40 -15.89 -2.79 -17.68
C MET A 40 -16.55 -3.24 -19.00
N LEU A 41 -16.30 -4.47 -19.46
CA LEU A 41 -16.97 -5.06 -20.62
C LEU A 41 -18.30 -5.76 -20.27
N GLY A 42 -18.67 -5.85 -18.99
CA GLY A 42 -19.97 -6.30 -18.49
C GLY A 42 -20.78 -5.15 -17.91
N SER A 43 -21.99 -4.93 -18.44
CA SER A 43 -22.87 -3.77 -18.25
C SER A 43 -23.43 -3.50 -16.83
N ASP A 44 -22.89 -4.11 -15.77
CA ASP A 44 -23.54 -4.14 -14.44
C ASP A 44 -22.50 -3.86 -13.32
N GLU A 45 -21.70 -2.80 -13.45
CA GLU A 45 -20.74 -2.43 -12.40
C GLU A 45 -21.46 -1.86 -11.18
N ASP A 46 -21.38 -2.58 -10.06
CA ASP A 46 -21.73 -2.06 -8.72
C ASP A 46 -20.91 -0.79 -8.47
N PHE A 47 -21.61 0.30 -8.11
CA PHE A 47 -21.01 1.60 -7.85
C PHE A 47 -19.83 1.50 -6.87
N VAL A 48 -19.98 0.67 -5.83
CA VAL A 48 -18.94 0.45 -4.81
C VAL A 48 -17.68 -0.16 -5.43
N SER A 49 -17.82 -1.11 -6.36
CA SER A 49 -16.69 -1.69 -7.09
C SER A 49 -15.97 -0.66 -7.96
N LEU A 50 -16.69 0.28 -8.58
CA LEU A 50 -16.08 1.33 -9.41
C LEU A 50 -15.24 2.29 -8.56
N VAL A 51 -15.79 2.75 -7.43
CA VAL A 51 -15.11 3.64 -6.48
C VAL A 51 -13.82 3.00 -5.97
N GLN A 52 -13.92 1.77 -5.49
CA GLN A 52 -12.79 1.05 -4.91
C GLN A 52 -11.71 0.78 -5.95
N SER A 53 -12.11 0.49 -7.19
CA SER A 53 -11.17 0.37 -8.29
C SER A 53 -10.45 1.67 -8.64
N GLN A 54 -11.05 2.84 -8.39
CA GLN A 54 -10.35 4.12 -8.58
C GLN A 54 -9.35 4.40 -7.45
N LEU A 55 -9.73 4.09 -6.21
CA LEU A 55 -8.86 4.26 -5.04
C LEU A 55 -7.63 3.36 -5.16
N LEU A 56 -7.81 2.08 -5.47
CA LEU A 56 -6.71 1.12 -5.67
C LEU A 56 -5.76 1.51 -6.81
N LEU A 57 -6.25 2.19 -7.85
CA LEU A 57 -5.39 2.68 -8.94
C LEU A 57 -4.60 3.92 -8.56
N ALA A 58 -5.17 4.81 -7.74
CA ALA A 58 -4.44 5.95 -7.21
C ALA A 58 -3.30 5.50 -6.28
N GLU A 59 -3.46 4.38 -5.58
CA GLU A 59 -2.39 3.79 -4.76
C GLU A 59 -1.21 3.24 -5.56
N GLU A 60 -1.44 2.69 -6.74
CA GLU A 60 -0.41 2.06 -7.58
C GLU A 60 0.81 2.98 -7.75
N GLU A 61 0.56 4.27 -7.98
CA GLU A 61 1.61 5.27 -8.17
C GLU A 61 2.41 5.51 -6.89
N TYR A 62 1.75 5.69 -5.75
CA TYR A 62 2.42 5.88 -4.45
C TYR A 62 3.22 4.64 -4.04
N VAL A 63 2.66 3.45 -4.23
CA VAL A 63 3.31 2.17 -3.95
C VAL A 63 4.54 1.99 -4.84
N ARG A 64 4.42 2.19 -6.16
CA ARG A 64 5.54 2.10 -7.10
C ARG A 64 6.63 3.10 -6.78
N SER A 65 6.26 4.35 -6.52
CA SER A 65 7.22 5.39 -6.13
C SER A 65 7.96 5.03 -4.84
N SER A 66 7.31 4.31 -3.91
CA SER A 66 7.90 3.90 -2.62
C SER A 66 8.94 2.80 -2.79
N ILE A 67 8.61 1.82 -3.63
CA ILE A 67 9.54 0.76 -4.01
C ILE A 67 10.73 1.33 -4.80
N ASN A 68 10.51 2.30 -5.68
CA ASN A 68 11.59 2.96 -6.42
C ASN A 68 12.53 3.74 -5.49
N GLY A 69 11.99 4.45 -4.49
CA GLY A 69 12.79 5.15 -3.48
C GLY A 69 13.67 4.20 -2.67
N GLU A 70 13.12 3.08 -2.20
CA GLU A 70 13.88 2.01 -1.55
C GLU A 70 14.97 1.47 -2.49
N SER A 71 14.60 1.12 -3.72
CA SER A 71 15.52 0.55 -4.72
C SER A 71 16.70 1.48 -5.01
N SER A 72 16.47 2.79 -5.07
CA SER A 72 17.52 3.79 -5.29
C SER A 72 18.56 3.78 -4.15
N ILE A 73 18.12 3.70 -2.89
CA ILE A 73 19.04 3.58 -1.74
C ILE A 73 19.77 2.24 -1.77
N LEU A 74 19.07 1.13 -2.07
CA LEU A 74 19.70 -0.19 -2.16
C LEU A 74 20.76 -0.26 -3.27
N GLN A 75 20.53 0.43 -4.39
CA GLN A 75 21.52 0.59 -5.46
C GLN A 75 22.72 1.41 -4.99
N GLU A 76 22.50 2.55 -4.31
CA GLU A 76 23.59 3.35 -3.71
C GLU A 76 24.45 2.50 -2.77
N LEU A 77 23.80 1.69 -1.93
CA LEU A 77 24.47 0.76 -1.01
C LEU A 77 25.23 -0.38 -1.69
N SER A 78 24.92 -0.70 -2.94
CA SER A 78 25.57 -1.80 -3.69
C SER A 78 26.85 -1.36 -4.40
N THR A 79 27.17 -0.07 -4.38
CA THR A 79 28.40 0.49 -4.97
C THR A 79 29.66 0.06 -4.21
N ALA A 80 30.81 0.03 -4.88
CA ALA A 80 32.08 -0.32 -4.24
C ALA A 80 32.44 0.67 -3.11
N GLU A 81 32.13 1.94 -3.30
CA GLU A 81 32.31 3.01 -2.33
C GLU A 81 31.45 2.78 -1.07
N ALA A 82 30.20 2.36 -1.23
CA ALA A 82 29.33 2.02 -0.11
C ALA A 82 29.86 0.81 0.65
N GLN A 83 30.25 -0.25 -0.06
CA GLN A 83 30.78 -1.47 0.55
C GLN A 83 32.09 -1.21 1.32
N ALA A 84 32.90 -0.24 0.88
CA ALA A 84 34.11 0.20 1.59
C ALA A 84 33.82 0.81 2.98
N SER A 85 32.58 1.25 3.24
CA SER A 85 32.16 1.75 4.55
C SER A 85 32.00 0.64 5.61
N GLY A 86 32.14 -0.62 5.20
CA GLY A 86 32.05 -1.80 6.05
C GLY A 86 30.63 -2.38 6.15
N PRO A 87 30.51 -3.71 6.33
CA PRO A 87 29.24 -4.42 6.24
C PRO A 87 28.22 -3.94 7.29
N ASN A 88 28.67 -3.66 8.51
CA ASN A 88 27.78 -3.21 9.59
C ASN A 88 27.04 -1.90 9.25
N CYS A 89 27.72 -0.94 8.61
CA CYS A 89 27.10 0.35 8.30
C CYS A 89 26.13 0.20 7.13
N VAL A 90 26.54 -0.52 6.08
CA VAL A 90 25.69 -0.83 4.93
C VAL A 90 24.44 -1.60 5.35
N ASP A 91 24.58 -2.61 6.20
CA ASP A 91 23.47 -3.41 6.69
C ASP A 91 22.51 -2.59 7.57
N PHE A 92 23.04 -1.68 8.39
CA PHE A 92 22.23 -0.76 9.18
C PHE A 92 21.39 0.16 8.31
N ILE A 93 21.98 0.79 7.28
CA ILE A 93 21.23 1.66 6.36
C ILE A 93 20.18 0.84 5.60
N ARG A 94 20.52 -0.37 5.14
CA ARG A 94 19.58 -1.28 4.49
C ARG A 94 18.37 -1.59 5.38
N GLN A 95 18.61 -1.97 6.63
CA GLN A 95 17.55 -2.26 7.60
C GLN A 95 16.69 -1.03 7.88
N LYS A 96 17.32 0.14 8.03
CA LYS A 96 16.61 1.40 8.24
C LYS A 96 15.69 1.73 7.07
N THR A 97 16.16 1.60 5.83
CA THR A 97 15.35 1.79 4.62
C THR A 97 14.13 0.86 4.61
N ALA A 98 14.33 -0.44 4.89
CA ALA A 98 13.25 -1.41 4.94
C ALA A 98 12.20 -1.07 6.02
N LEU A 99 12.63 -0.62 7.20
CA LEU A 99 11.74 -0.18 8.28
C LEU A 99 10.89 1.03 7.88
N MET A 100 11.49 2.01 7.17
CA MET A 100 10.75 3.18 6.69
C MET A 100 9.68 2.79 5.68
N LEU A 101 10.00 1.85 4.78
CA LEU A 101 9.02 1.36 3.81
C LEU A 101 7.89 0.57 4.50
N ASN A 102 8.21 -0.26 5.49
CA ASN A 102 7.19 -0.96 6.27
C ASN A 102 6.26 0.04 6.98
N LEU A 103 6.78 1.11 7.58
CA LEU A 103 5.97 2.15 8.21
C LEU A 103 5.07 2.90 7.21
N ALA A 104 5.58 3.15 5.99
CA ALA A 104 4.77 3.70 4.91
C ALA A 104 3.64 2.75 4.50
N GLY A 105 3.89 1.44 4.46
CA GLY A 105 2.85 0.44 4.16
C GLY A 105 1.70 0.43 5.17
N VAL A 106 2.01 0.57 6.47
CA VAL A 106 0.98 0.77 7.51
C VAL A 106 0.23 2.08 7.33
N SER A 107 0.94 3.15 6.95
CA SER A 107 0.32 4.46 6.71
C SER A 107 -0.65 4.43 5.53
N TYR A 108 -0.27 3.79 4.42
CA TYR A 108 -1.15 3.63 3.25
C TYR A 108 -2.39 2.78 3.58
N ALA A 109 -2.22 1.65 4.27
CA ALA A 109 -3.36 0.85 4.74
C ALA A 109 -4.29 1.62 5.71
N SER A 110 -3.72 2.52 6.51
CA SER A 110 -4.50 3.42 7.38
C SER A 110 -5.29 4.45 6.57
N CYS A 111 -4.71 5.02 5.50
CA CYS A 111 -5.42 5.92 4.59
C CYS A 111 -6.61 5.22 3.92
N LEU A 112 -6.42 3.99 3.44
CA LEU A 112 -7.52 3.16 2.92
C LEU A 112 -8.62 2.93 3.93
N SER A 113 -8.25 2.56 5.16
CA SER A 113 -9.20 2.25 6.22
C SER A 113 -10.05 3.47 6.59
N ARG A 114 -9.45 4.67 6.62
CA ARG A 114 -10.18 5.93 6.88
C ARG A 114 -11.21 6.24 5.80
N VAL A 115 -10.81 6.08 4.55
CA VAL A 115 -11.67 6.32 3.38
C VAL A 115 -12.78 5.29 3.28
N ASP A 116 -12.47 4.05 3.64
CA ASP A 116 -13.44 2.99 3.76
C ASP A 116 -14.52 3.29 4.81
N ASP A 117 -14.09 3.75 6.00
CA ASP A 117 -15.02 4.14 7.07
C ASP A 117 -15.87 5.35 6.67
N ALA A 118 -15.26 6.39 6.09
CA ALA A 118 -15.98 7.57 5.60
C ALA A 118 -17.00 7.21 4.49
N PHE A 119 -16.62 6.35 3.55
CA PHE A 119 -17.52 5.92 2.49
C PHE A 119 -18.70 5.11 3.04
N PHE A 120 -18.46 4.24 4.02
CA PHE A 120 -19.53 3.52 4.69
C PHE A 120 -20.50 4.46 5.40
N GLU A 121 -20.02 5.46 6.15
CA GLU A 121 -20.87 6.44 6.82
C GLU A 121 -21.81 7.14 5.83
N LYS A 122 -21.27 7.61 4.70
CA LYS A 122 -22.08 8.25 3.65
C LYS A 122 -23.10 7.30 3.02
N LEU A 123 -22.68 6.07 2.74
CA LEU A 123 -23.59 5.05 2.21
C LEU A 123 -24.70 4.71 3.20
N TYR A 124 -24.38 4.61 4.49
CA TYR A 124 -25.34 4.35 5.54
C TYR A 124 -26.38 5.47 5.62
N ASP A 125 -25.95 6.73 5.60
CA ASP A 125 -26.82 7.90 5.67
C ASP A 125 -27.76 7.99 4.46
N VAL A 126 -27.20 7.90 3.24
CA VAL A 126 -28.00 7.99 1.99
C VAL A 126 -28.98 6.83 1.85
N THR A 127 -28.66 5.67 2.42
CA THR A 127 -29.55 4.50 2.40
C THR A 127 -30.51 4.45 3.59
N ASN A 128 -30.53 5.48 4.45
CA ASN A 128 -31.32 5.50 5.69
C ASN A 128 -31.09 4.23 6.54
N GLY A 129 -29.84 3.76 6.59
CA GLY A 129 -29.43 2.58 7.34
C GLY A 129 -29.85 1.23 6.76
N VAL A 130 -30.38 1.19 5.54
CA VAL A 130 -30.72 -0.08 4.85
C VAL A 130 -29.46 -0.92 4.60
N VAL A 131 -28.32 -0.29 4.37
CA VAL A 131 -27.04 -0.98 4.22
C VAL A 131 -26.34 -1.05 5.58
N SER A 132 -26.27 -2.25 6.17
CA SER A 132 -25.49 -2.47 7.40
C SER A 132 -23.98 -2.51 7.14
N ARG A 133 -23.18 -2.28 8.19
CA ARG A 133 -21.72 -2.39 8.12
C ARG A 133 -21.25 -3.75 7.65
N GLU A 134 -21.89 -4.81 8.14
CA GLU A 134 -21.56 -6.19 7.76
C GLU A 134 -21.79 -6.44 6.26
N GLN A 135 -22.92 -5.98 5.73
CA GLN A 135 -23.24 -6.10 4.31
C GLN A 135 -22.28 -5.29 3.43
N TYR A 136 -21.95 -4.07 3.86
CA TYR A 136 -20.93 -3.27 3.19
C TYR A 136 -19.57 -3.97 3.21
N ASP A 137 -19.15 -4.47 4.37
CA ASP A 137 -17.88 -5.17 4.51
C ASP A 137 -17.82 -6.46 3.69
N GLN A 138 -18.95 -7.11 3.39
CA GLN A 138 -18.98 -8.26 2.47
C GLN A 138 -18.82 -7.85 1.00
N ALA A 139 -19.32 -6.68 0.61
CA ALA A 139 -19.19 -6.14 -0.76
C ALA A 139 -17.84 -5.45 -1.03
N ASN A 140 -17.22 -4.93 0.02
CA ASN A 140 -16.12 -3.98 -0.08
C ASN A 140 -14.74 -4.66 -0.28
N MET A 141 -14.00 -4.22 -1.30
CA MET A 141 -12.65 -4.72 -1.58
C MET A 141 -11.55 -4.05 -0.73
N LEU A 142 -11.76 -2.82 -0.24
CA LEU A 142 -10.75 -2.05 0.52
C LEU A 142 -10.48 -2.66 1.90
N ASN A 143 -11.47 -3.33 2.50
CA ASN A 143 -11.29 -4.05 3.75
C ASN A 143 -10.27 -5.22 3.63
N ALA A 144 -9.85 -5.60 2.42
CA ALA A 144 -8.71 -6.51 2.25
C ALA A 144 -7.39 -5.93 2.79
N PHE A 145 -7.26 -4.61 2.81
CA PHE A 145 -6.07 -3.89 3.26
C PHE A 145 -6.14 -3.49 4.73
N ARG A 146 -7.31 -3.59 5.37
CA ARG A 146 -7.50 -3.20 6.77
C ARG A 146 -6.64 -4.08 7.68
N GLY A 147 -5.81 -3.41 8.49
CA GLY A 147 -4.91 -4.05 9.45
C GLY A 147 -3.71 -4.77 8.82
N GLU A 148 -3.50 -4.63 7.52
CA GLU A 148 -2.39 -5.26 6.80
C GLU A 148 -1.34 -4.21 6.41
N ASN A 149 -0.10 -4.63 6.24
CA ASN A 149 0.95 -3.81 5.68
C ASN A 149 1.11 -4.13 4.19
N ILE A 150 0.86 -3.15 3.32
CA ILE A 150 0.88 -3.33 1.85
C ILE A 150 2.23 -3.82 1.33
N PHE A 151 3.33 -3.57 2.03
CA PHE A 151 4.66 -4.05 1.63
C PHE A 151 5.08 -5.35 2.31
N VAL A 152 4.35 -5.86 3.30
CA VAL A 152 4.77 -7.04 4.09
C VAL A 152 3.75 -8.18 3.99
N ASP A 153 2.46 -7.88 4.08
CA ASP A 153 1.40 -8.87 4.24
C ASP A 153 0.71 -9.23 2.90
N MET A 154 1.48 -9.23 1.82
CA MET A 154 0.96 -9.33 0.45
C MET A 154 0.20 -10.63 0.16
N GLU A 155 0.68 -11.77 0.65
CA GLU A 155 -0.02 -13.05 0.57
C GLU A 155 -1.41 -12.98 1.22
N ARG A 156 -1.49 -12.30 2.37
CA ARG A 156 -2.72 -12.19 3.14
C ARG A 156 -3.72 -11.25 2.48
N ILE A 157 -3.24 -10.10 1.98
CA ILE A 157 -4.04 -9.16 1.19
C ILE A 157 -4.62 -9.89 -0.05
N ARG A 158 -3.79 -10.67 -0.76
CA ARG A 158 -4.25 -11.46 -1.92
C ARG A 158 -5.32 -12.47 -1.53
N GLY A 159 -5.13 -13.20 -0.42
CA GLY A 159 -6.12 -14.14 0.08
C GLY A 159 -7.46 -13.49 0.36
N LYS A 160 -7.45 -12.35 1.09
CA LYS A 160 -8.65 -11.56 1.37
C LYS A 160 -9.32 -11.04 0.09
N LEU A 161 -8.55 -10.55 -0.88
CA LEU A 161 -9.08 -10.09 -2.17
C LEU A 161 -9.72 -11.23 -2.97
N GLN A 162 -9.10 -12.41 -3.00
CA GLN A 162 -9.63 -13.58 -3.71
C GLN A 162 -10.94 -14.09 -3.09
N GLU A 163 -11.01 -14.11 -1.76
CA GLU A 163 -12.23 -14.47 -1.03
C GLU A 163 -13.37 -13.51 -1.38
N ARG A 164 -13.10 -12.20 -1.38
CA ARG A 164 -14.07 -11.16 -1.71
C ARG A 164 -14.47 -11.14 -3.17
N MET A 165 -13.54 -11.42 -4.09
CA MET A 165 -13.86 -11.55 -5.52
C MET A 165 -14.80 -12.73 -5.82
N ARG A 166 -14.78 -13.78 -4.98
CA ARG A 166 -15.70 -14.90 -5.05
C ARG A 166 -17.03 -14.61 -4.35
N ALA A 167 -17.04 -13.69 -3.39
CA ALA A 167 -18.27 -13.24 -2.76
C ALA A 167 -19.19 -12.60 -3.82
N THR A 168 -20.43 -13.08 -3.87
CA THR A 168 -21.47 -12.63 -4.82
C THR A 168 -22.38 -11.58 -4.16
N PHE A 169 -22.00 -11.06 -2.99
CA PHE A 169 -22.82 -10.12 -2.25
C PHE A 169 -22.93 -8.80 -3.03
N LYS A 170 -24.15 -8.48 -3.43
CA LYS A 170 -24.49 -7.20 -4.07
C LYS A 170 -25.20 -6.34 -3.04
N LEU A 171 -24.82 -5.08 -2.97
CA LEU A 171 -25.57 -4.12 -2.18
C LEU A 171 -27.00 -3.99 -2.74
N PRO A 172 -27.99 -3.64 -1.88
CA PRO A 172 -29.34 -3.31 -2.33
C PRO A 172 -29.31 -2.31 -3.48
N THR A 173 -30.23 -2.44 -4.45
CA THR A 173 -30.32 -1.51 -5.58
C THR A 173 -30.61 -0.10 -5.05
N LEU A 174 -29.62 0.78 -5.21
CA LEU A 174 -29.74 2.20 -4.85
C LEU A 174 -30.59 2.93 -5.90
N THR A 175 -31.38 3.91 -5.46
CA THR A 175 -32.13 4.79 -6.38
C THR A 175 -31.17 5.67 -7.17
N ALA A 176 -31.61 6.20 -8.32
CA ALA A 176 -30.79 7.11 -9.12
C ALA A 176 -30.39 8.38 -8.36
N GLU A 177 -31.27 8.87 -7.48
CA GLU A 177 -31.06 10.02 -6.59
C GLU A 177 -29.97 9.72 -5.55
N SER A 178 -30.10 8.59 -4.83
CA SER A 178 -29.07 8.12 -3.88
C SER A 178 -27.71 7.94 -4.56
N LEU A 179 -27.67 7.38 -5.78
CA LEU A 179 -26.43 7.23 -6.54
C LEU A 179 -25.81 8.56 -6.96
N GLN A 180 -26.62 9.59 -7.25
CA GLN A 180 -26.13 10.92 -7.59
C GLN A 180 -25.56 11.63 -6.37
N GLU A 181 -26.23 11.51 -5.22
CA GLU A 181 -25.77 12.06 -3.94
C GLU A 181 -24.45 11.43 -3.51
N ILE A 182 -24.35 10.10 -3.49
CA ILE A 182 -23.11 9.39 -3.13
C ILE A 182 -21.98 9.74 -4.10
N ARG A 183 -22.26 9.92 -5.41
CA ARG A 183 -21.24 10.37 -6.37
C ARG A 183 -20.69 11.75 -6.05
N SER A 184 -21.54 12.67 -5.60
CA SER A 184 -21.13 14.02 -5.21
C SER A 184 -20.24 13.96 -3.97
N GLU A 185 -20.66 13.21 -2.95
CA GLU A 185 -19.88 13.07 -1.70
C GLU A 185 -18.58 12.28 -1.88
N LEU A 186 -18.52 11.39 -2.87
CA LEU A 186 -17.31 10.65 -3.19
C LEU A 186 -16.17 11.55 -3.67
N GLY A 187 -16.48 12.70 -4.27
CA GLY A 187 -15.46 13.68 -4.65
C GLY A 187 -14.61 14.08 -3.44
N GLU A 188 -15.26 14.37 -2.32
CA GLU A 188 -14.61 14.75 -1.07
C GLU A 188 -13.83 13.58 -0.46
N VAL A 189 -14.44 12.39 -0.39
CA VAL A 189 -13.77 11.19 0.15
C VAL A 189 -12.51 10.84 -0.65
N LYS A 190 -12.55 11.00 -1.97
CA LYS A 190 -11.38 10.80 -2.85
C LYS A 190 -10.31 11.87 -2.64
N GLU A 191 -10.69 13.10 -2.38
CA GLU A 191 -9.75 14.18 -2.07
C GLU A 191 -9.04 13.91 -0.74
N GLN A 192 -9.79 13.55 0.31
CA GLN A 192 -9.24 13.16 1.61
C GLN A 192 -8.29 11.97 1.48
N PHE A 193 -8.64 10.98 0.65
CA PHE A 193 -7.76 9.86 0.35
C PHE A 193 -6.43 10.31 -0.27
N SER A 194 -6.52 11.11 -1.34
CA SER A 194 -5.37 11.62 -2.07
C SER A 194 -4.45 12.40 -1.14
N GLU A 195 -5.01 13.25 -0.28
CA GLU A 195 -4.24 14.03 0.67
C GLU A 195 -3.57 13.15 1.73
N CYS A 196 -4.28 12.16 2.29
CA CYS A 196 -3.68 11.20 3.22
C CYS A 196 -2.49 10.46 2.58
N MET A 197 -2.65 10.00 1.34
CA MET A 197 -1.59 9.30 0.60
C MET A 197 -0.39 10.21 0.31
N LYS A 198 -0.63 11.48 -0.06
CA LYS A 198 0.44 12.48 -0.25
C LYS A 198 1.23 12.71 1.03
N VAL A 199 0.56 12.89 2.16
CA VAL A 199 1.22 13.11 3.46
C VAL A 199 2.03 11.88 3.87
N ALA A 200 1.46 10.68 3.75
CA ALA A 200 2.16 9.43 4.02
C ALA A 200 3.39 9.28 3.12
N ARG A 201 3.26 9.63 1.84
CA ARG A 201 4.37 9.60 0.89
C ARG A 201 5.47 10.61 1.22
N ALA A 202 5.11 11.86 1.48
CA ALA A 202 6.07 12.91 1.83
C ALA A 202 6.85 12.57 3.11
N THR A 203 6.20 11.90 4.06
CA THR A 203 6.84 11.39 5.28
C THR A 203 7.85 10.29 4.95
N LEU A 204 7.52 9.38 4.05
CA LEU A 204 8.47 8.37 3.56
C LEU A 204 9.65 9.02 2.84
N ASP A 205 9.40 9.96 1.93
CA ASP A 205 10.45 10.66 1.18
C ASP A 205 11.45 11.35 2.10
N THR A 206 10.95 12.09 3.09
CA THR A 206 11.78 12.74 4.10
C THR A 206 12.64 11.72 4.86
N SER A 207 12.05 10.58 5.21
CA SER A 207 12.72 9.51 5.96
C SER A 207 13.78 8.79 5.13
N LEU A 208 13.52 8.56 3.84
CA LEU A 208 14.45 7.98 2.88
C LEU A 208 15.62 8.93 2.59
N GLU A 209 15.33 10.22 2.37
CA GLU A 209 16.35 11.25 2.18
C GLU A 209 17.26 11.37 3.41
N GLY A 210 16.66 11.41 4.62
CA GLY A 210 17.41 11.41 5.87
C GLY A 210 18.27 10.16 6.04
N THR A 211 17.82 9.01 5.54
CA THR A 211 18.59 7.75 5.54
C THR A 211 19.77 7.80 4.58
N SER A 212 19.60 8.32 3.37
CA SER A 212 20.72 8.55 2.43
C SER A 212 21.73 9.57 2.99
N LYS A 213 21.27 10.65 3.63
CA LYS A 213 22.16 11.61 4.31
C LYS A 213 22.98 10.97 5.42
N GLN A 214 22.34 10.15 6.26
CA GLN A 214 23.04 9.41 7.33
C GLN A 214 24.08 8.44 6.76
N TYR A 215 23.77 7.75 5.67
CA TYR A 215 24.75 6.94 4.96
C TYR A 215 25.97 7.78 4.53
N LYS A 216 25.74 8.93 3.87
CA LYS A 216 26.83 9.79 3.37
C LYS A 216 27.73 10.32 4.49
N HIS A 217 27.15 10.83 5.56
CA HIS A 217 27.89 11.42 6.68
C HIS A 217 28.55 10.37 7.59
N VAL A 218 27.84 9.30 7.94
CA VAL A 218 28.29 8.35 8.97
C VAL A 218 29.08 7.20 8.34
N CYS A 219 28.55 6.59 7.28
CA CYS A 219 29.15 5.42 6.66
C CYS A 219 30.26 5.83 5.68
N ALA A 220 29.92 6.64 4.68
CA ALA A 220 30.85 7.02 3.63
C ALA A 220 31.83 8.12 4.06
N LYS A 221 31.64 8.72 5.24
CA LYS A 221 32.44 9.84 5.80
C LYS A 221 32.64 10.98 4.79
N LYS A 222 31.68 11.18 3.90
CA LYS A 222 31.63 12.31 2.98
C LYS A 222 31.10 13.50 3.79
N LEU A 223 32.00 14.18 4.47
CA LEU A 223 31.76 15.51 5.04
C LEU A 223 31.77 16.51 3.88
N GLU A 224 30.70 17.30 3.77
CA GLU A 224 30.70 18.53 2.97
C GLU A 224 31.52 19.61 3.67
#